data_AF-A0A077NBR4-F1
#
_entry.id   AF-A0A077NBR4-F1
#
_cell.length_a   1.000
_cell.length_b   1.000
_cell.length_c   1.000
_cell.angle_alpha   90.00
_cell.angle_beta   90.00
_cell.angle_gamma   90.00
#
_symmetry.space_group_name_H-M   'P 1'
#
loop_
_entity.id
_entity.type
_entity.pdbx_description
1 polymer ?
#
loop_
_entity_poly.entity_id
_entity_poly.type
_entity_poly.pdbx_seq_one_letter_code
_entity_poly.pdbx_strand_id
1 'polypeptide(L)'
;MRQGTKQIVETYPNDLVTSSQLRALGFNIPLTKRYLEFAADALEQEIGETGRYQRVDNSPNIIIQDEELETDIIDNESIEDDEIEINDDTAENGSEPEQEPEPNSESEEKLEQIEQPESAERPRFSAPHRRNDGQWIVRFEYSGQNYSWVGQADNLKDAMIQTWLAYFD
;
A
#
# COMPACT_ATOMS: atom_id res chain seq x y z
N MET A 1 13.33 12.86 8.11
CA MET A 1 13.49 11.89 7.01
C MET A 1 14.90 11.76 6.51
N ARG A 2 15.56 12.81 5.99
CA ARG A 2 16.94 12.74 5.46
C ARG A 2 17.92 11.92 6.31
N GLN A 3 17.94 12.12 7.63
CA GLN A 3 18.83 11.38 8.51
C GLN A 3 18.49 9.88 8.62
N GLY A 4 17.20 9.53 8.61
CA GLY A 4 16.76 8.12 8.58
C GLY A 4 17.11 7.46 7.24
N THR A 5 16.91 8.16 6.13
CA THR A 5 17.35 7.70 4.80
C THR A 5 18.85 7.47 4.76
N LYS A 6 19.62 8.41 5.31
CA LYS A 6 21.08 8.30 5.39
C LYS A 6 21.49 7.07 6.19
N GLN A 7 20.85 6.84 7.35
CA GLN A 7 21.11 5.66 8.19
C GLN A 7 20.81 4.34 7.44
N ILE A 8 19.71 4.30 6.66
CA ILE A 8 19.37 3.13 5.84
C ILE A 8 20.47 2.87 4.80
N VAL A 9 20.90 3.92 4.08
CA VAL A 9 21.97 3.81 3.07
C VAL A 9 23.32 3.44 3.69
N GLU A 10 23.64 3.95 4.87
CA GLU A 10 24.87 3.59 5.61
C GLU A 10 24.86 2.13 6.08
N THR A 11 23.68 1.61 6.45
CA THR A 11 23.54 0.21 6.90
C THR A 11 23.50 -0.77 5.73
N TYR A 12 22.82 -0.39 4.64
CA TYR A 12 22.59 -1.20 3.46
C TYR A 12 22.87 -0.38 2.19
N PRO A 13 24.15 -0.17 1.82
CA PRO A 13 24.52 0.70 0.69
C PRO A 13 24.08 0.14 -0.67
N ASN A 14 23.90 -1.18 -0.74
CA ASN A 14 23.49 -1.87 -1.96
C ASN A 14 21.98 -2.18 -2.02
N ASP A 15 21.21 -1.78 -1.02
CA ASP A 15 19.78 -2.06 -0.97
C ASP A 15 18.95 -0.86 -1.46
N LEU A 16 17.69 -1.13 -1.81
CA LEU A 16 16.70 -0.13 -2.22
C LEU A 16 16.14 0.56 -0.98
N VAL A 17 15.95 1.89 -1.07
CA VAL A 17 15.29 2.62 0.01
C VAL A 17 13.79 2.62 -0.26
N THR A 18 13.05 1.87 0.54
CA THR A 18 11.61 1.68 0.33
C THR A 18 10.76 2.53 1.27
N SER A 19 9.51 2.77 0.87
CA SER A 19 8.52 3.40 1.73
C SER A 19 8.24 2.59 3.00
N SER A 20 8.47 1.28 2.99
CA SER A 20 8.30 0.41 4.16
C SER A 20 9.35 0.72 5.23
N GLN A 21 10.63 0.80 4.84
CA GLN A 21 11.73 1.11 5.77
C GLN A 21 11.55 2.48 6.42
N LEU A 22 11.15 3.49 5.65
CA LEU A 22 10.89 4.83 6.20
C LEU A 22 9.63 4.86 7.09
N ARG A 23 8.62 4.05 6.81
CA ARG A 23 7.45 3.90 7.69
C ARG A 23 7.78 3.17 8.99
N ALA A 24 8.67 2.18 8.96
CA ALA A 24 9.16 1.49 10.16
C ALA A 24 9.90 2.44 11.12
N LEU A 25 10.51 3.51 10.59
CA LEU A 25 11.11 4.61 11.38
C LEU A 25 10.08 5.63 11.90
N GLY A 26 8.77 5.41 11.67
CA GLY A 26 7.70 6.27 12.15
C GLY A 26 7.41 7.51 11.29
N PHE A 27 7.92 7.58 10.05
CA PHE A 27 7.63 8.71 9.16
C PHE A 27 6.21 8.64 8.56
N ASN A 28 5.60 9.81 8.39
CA ASN A 28 4.25 9.97 7.84
C ASN A 28 4.16 9.48 6.38
N ILE A 29 3.13 8.69 6.07
CA ILE A 29 2.95 7.97 4.80
C ILE A 29 2.96 8.92 3.57
N PRO A 30 2.08 9.93 3.44
CA PRO A 30 2.11 10.84 2.31
C PRO A 30 3.44 11.59 2.18
N LEU A 31 4.08 11.94 3.30
CA LEU A 31 5.36 12.64 3.27
C LEU A 31 6.51 11.72 2.81
N THR A 32 6.48 10.43 3.16
CA THR A 32 7.45 9.43 2.71
C THR A 32 7.47 9.30 1.20
N LYS A 33 6.30 9.23 0.56
CA LYS A 33 6.22 9.12 -0.91
C LYS A 33 6.85 10.34 -1.59
N ARG A 34 6.42 11.55 -1.19
CA ARG A 34 6.94 12.80 -1.73
C ARG A 34 8.44 12.96 -1.50
N TYR A 35 8.93 12.49 -0.36
CA TYR A 35 10.35 12.52 -0.04
C TYR A 35 11.17 11.54 -0.90
N LEU A 36 10.68 10.32 -1.12
CA LEU A 36 11.36 9.34 -1.97
C LEU A 36 11.35 9.77 -3.45
N GLU A 37 10.26 10.37 -3.94
CA GLU A 37 10.24 11.02 -5.26
C GLU A 37 11.30 12.13 -5.38
N PHE A 38 11.45 12.95 -4.33
CA PHE A 38 12.48 14.00 -4.30
C PHE A 38 13.91 13.44 -4.21
N ALA A 39 14.11 12.35 -3.47
CA ALA A 39 15.42 11.74 -3.25
C ALA A 39 15.81 10.70 -4.32
N ALA A 40 14.90 10.37 -5.24
CA ALA A 40 15.06 9.35 -6.28
C ALA A 40 16.38 9.47 -7.05
N ASP A 41 16.68 10.68 -7.55
CA ASP A 41 17.91 10.99 -8.29
C ASP A 41 19.17 10.77 -7.45
N ALA A 42 19.16 11.23 -6.18
CA ALA A 42 20.28 11.07 -5.26
C ALA A 42 20.47 9.62 -4.77
N LEU A 43 19.43 8.80 -4.84
CA LEU A 43 19.45 7.38 -4.47
C LEU A 43 19.66 6.46 -5.67
N GLU A 44 19.77 7.01 -6.89
CA GLU A 44 19.83 6.27 -8.14
C GLU A 44 18.70 5.24 -8.26
N GLN A 45 17.49 5.65 -7.84
CA GLN A 45 16.29 4.82 -7.80
C GLN A 45 15.17 5.49 -8.59
N GLU A 46 14.44 4.70 -9.38
CA GLU A 46 13.27 5.15 -10.13
C GLU A 46 12.03 4.33 -9.79
N ILE A 47 10.86 4.86 -10.13
CA ILE A 47 9.59 4.13 -9.97
C ILE A 47 9.40 3.29 -11.23
N GLY A 48 9.51 1.96 -11.10
CA GLY A 48 9.25 1.02 -12.18
C GLY A 48 7.77 0.94 -12.56
N GLU A 49 7.46 0.19 -13.62
CA GLU A 49 6.08 0.04 -14.15
C GLU A 49 5.09 -0.51 -13.11
N THR A 50 5.57 -1.26 -12.13
CA THR A 50 4.75 -1.81 -11.03
C THR A 50 4.50 -0.82 -9.89
N GLY A 51 4.98 0.42 -10.00
CA GLY A 51 4.88 1.45 -8.97
C GLY A 51 5.82 1.23 -7.78
N ARG A 52 6.75 0.29 -7.88
CA ARG A 52 7.80 0.02 -6.87
C ARG A 52 9.11 0.70 -7.28
N TYR A 53 9.93 1.04 -6.29
CA TYR A 53 11.26 1.57 -6.55
C TYR A 53 12.19 0.45 -7.06
N GLN A 54 12.92 0.75 -8.13
CA GLN A 54 13.96 -0.08 -8.73
C GLN A 54 15.24 0.74 -8.89
N ARG A 55 16.40 0.09 -8.96
CA ARG A 55 17.66 0.77 -9.25
C ARG A 55 17.66 1.22 -10.70
N VAL A 56 18.27 2.36 -10.96
CA VAL A 56 18.52 2.82 -12.33
C VAL A 56 19.68 2.00 -12.89
N ASP A 57 19.36 0.90 -13.55
CA ASP A 57 20.34 0.12 -14.32
C ASP A 57 20.58 0.81 -15.67
N ASN A 58 21.66 1.59 -15.76
CA ASN A 58 22.14 2.18 -17.03
C ASN A 58 22.85 1.15 -17.93
N SER A 59 22.62 -0.14 -17.71
CA SER A 59 23.23 -1.21 -18.49
C SER A 59 22.65 -1.19 -19.92
N PRO A 60 23.49 -1.25 -20.97
CA PRO A 60 22.99 -1.29 -22.34
C PRO A 60 22.06 -2.49 -22.53
N ASN A 61 20.92 -2.26 -23.19
CA ASN A 61 20.00 -3.33 -23.54
C ASN A 61 20.69 -4.29 -24.52
N ILE A 62 21.14 -5.45 -24.02
CA ILE A 62 21.73 -6.49 -24.85
C ILE A 62 20.59 -7.20 -25.58
N ILE A 63 20.36 -6.81 -26.84
CA ILE A 63 19.47 -7.55 -27.73
C ILE A 63 20.19 -8.83 -28.10
N ILE A 64 19.80 -9.95 -27.49
CA ILE A 64 20.19 -11.28 -27.95
C ILE A 64 19.46 -11.48 -29.28
N GLN A 65 20.18 -11.33 -30.39
CA GLN A 65 19.66 -11.74 -31.69
C GLN A 65 19.77 -13.27 -31.72
N ASP A 66 18.66 -13.96 -31.94
CA ASP A 66 18.59 -15.42 -32.12
C ASP A 66 19.24 -15.85 -33.46
N GLU A 67 20.45 -15.36 -33.75
CA GLU A 67 21.28 -15.90 -34.81
C GLU A 67 22.00 -17.13 -34.22
N GLU A 68 21.62 -18.31 -34.71
CA GLU A 68 22.11 -19.62 -34.28
C GLU A 68 23.65 -19.64 -34.23
N LEU A 69 24.21 -19.40 -33.05
CA LEU A 69 25.61 -19.69 -32.76
C LEU A 69 25.70 -21.19 -32.46
N GLU A 70 26.06 -21.97 -33.48
CA GLU A 70 26.61 -23.32 -33.32
C GLU A 70 27.80 -23.23 -32.36
N THR A 71 27.56 -23.51 -31.08
CA THR A 71 28.60 -23.67 -30.08
C THR A 71 28.89 -25.15 -29.98
N ASP A 72 30.05 -25.56 -30.52
CA ASP A 72 30.67 -26.84 -30.22
C ASP A 72 30.93 -26.91 -28.72
N ILE A 73 29.98 -27.47 -27.96
CA ILE A 73 30.15 -27.74 -26.53
C ILE A 73 31.10 -28.93 -26.42
N ILE A 74 32.34 -28.63 -26.04
CA ILE A 74 33.33 -29.60 -25.60
C ILE A 74 32.78 -30.29 -24.36
N ASP A 75 32.54 -31.59 -24.52
CA ASP A 75 32.26 -32.58 -23.49
C ASP A 75 33.36 -32.55 -22.40
N ASN A 76 33.00 -32.20 -21.16
CA ASN A 76 33.84 -32.51 -20.00
C ASN A 76 33.01 -32.65 -18.72
N GLU A 77 32.55 -33.89 -18.53
CA GLU A 77 32.68 -34.67 -17.29
C GLU A 77 31.91 -34.23 -16.03
N SER A 78 30.97 -35.10 -15.66
CA SER A 78 30.29 -35.32 -14.38
C SER A 78 30.82 -34.58 -13.14
N ILE A 79 29.91 -33.90 -12.44
CA ILE A 79 29.97 -33.78 -10.98
C ILE A 79 28.67 -34.35 -10.42
N GLU A 80 28.85 -35.41 -9.64
CA GLU A 80 27.84 -36.24 -9.00
C GLU A 80 27.15 -35.50 -7.85
N ASP A 81 25.82 -35.65 -7.82
CA ASP A 81 24.97 -36.00 -6.69
C ASP A 81 25.49 -35.75 -5.25
N ASP A 82 24.82 -34.85 -4.52
CA ASP A 82 24.71 -34.94 -3.06
C ASP A 82 23.25 -34.60 -2.68
N GLU A 83 22.42 -35.64 -2.66
CA GLU A 83 21.10 -35.65 -2.03
C GLU A 83 21.23 -35.37 -0.53
N ILE A 84 20.79 -34.19 -0.08
CA ILE A 84 20.60 -33.93 1.36
C ILE A 84 19.12 -34.10 1.68
N GLU A 85 18.74 -35.33 2.02
CA GLU A 85 17.52 -35.64 2.79
C GLU A 85 17.63 -35.05 4.19
N ILE A 86 16.70 -34.15 4.55
CA ILE A 86 16.38 -33.89 5.97
C ILE A 86 14.86 -34.08 6.12
N ASN A 87 14.52 -35.24 6.65
CA ASN A 87 13.16 -35.65 6.98
C ASN A 87 12.74 -35.06 8.35
N ASP A 88 11.50 -34.54 8.37
CA ASP A 88 10.47 -34.67 9.41
C ASP A 88 10.82 -34.46 10.90
N ASP A 89 10.28 -33.39 11.50
CA ASP A 89 9.40 -33.61 12.66
C ASP A 89 8.33 -32.51 12.75
N THR A 90 7.11 -32.98 12.99
CA THR A 90 5.83 -32.28 12.99
C THR A 90 5.49 -31.82 14.41
N ALA A 91 5.09 -30.57 14.59
CA ALA A 91 4.39 -30.14 15.81
C ALA A 91 3.20 -29.25 15.44
N GLU A 92 2.10 -29.93 15.13
CA GLU A 92 0.74 -29.42 15.19
C GLU A 92 0.42 -29.06 16.65
N ASN A 93 0.04 -27.81 16.92
CA ASN A 93 -0.80 -27.51 18.07
C ASN A 93 -1.70 -26.33 17.72
N GLY A 94 -2.92 -26.66 17.29
CA GLY A 94 -4.00 -25.70 17.12
C GLY A 94 -4.55 -25.23 18.45
N SER A 95 -5.06 -23.99 18.49
CA SER A 95 -6.20 -23.57 19.31
C SER A 95 -6.60 -22.15 18.91
N GLU A 96 -7.57 -22.05 18.01
CA GLU A 96 -8.62 -21.03 18.06
C GLU A 96 -9.48 -21.34 19.31
N PRO A 97 -10.02 -20.33 20.01
CA PRO A 97 -11.34 -19.83 19.62
C PRO A 97 -11.59 -18.33 19.86
N GLU A 98 -12.65 -17.89 19.19
CA GLU A 98 -13.41 -16.63 19.28
C GLU A 98 -13.61 -16.07 20.71
N GLN A 99 -13.64 -14.73 20.84
CA GLN A 99 -14.79 -13.95 21.37
C GLN A 99 -14.46 -12.45 21.56
N GLU A 100 -15.07 -11.60 20.74
CA GLU A 100 -15.63 -10.28 21.16
C GLU A 100 -16.86 -10.53 22.06
N PRO A 101 -17.46 -9.54 22.81
CA PRO A 101 -17.43 -8.07 22.62
C PRO A 101 -17.39 -7.15 23.88
N GLU A 102 -17.01 -5.88 23.63
CA GLU A 102 -17.52 -4.57 24.16
C GLU A 102 -17.69 -4.28 25.68
N PRO A 103 -18.00 -3.04 26.12
CA PRO A 103 -17.59 -1.68 25.70
C PRO A 103 -17.15 -0.78 26.89
N ASN A 104 -16.47 0.33 26.62
CA ASN A 104 -16.56 1.56 27.45
C ASN A 104 -16.10 2.72 26.56
N SER A 105 -17.03 3.45 25.95
CA SER A 105 -17.62 4.70 26.48
C SER A 105 -16.60 5.79 26.81
N GLU A 106 -16.77 6.89 26.09
CA GLU A 106 -16.39 8.26 26.42
C GLU A 106 -14.89 8.59 26.42
N SER A 107 -14.46 9.26 25.34
CA SER A 107 -14.12 10.68 25.46
C SER A 107 -14.04 11.31 24.08
N GLU A 108 -14.88 12.33 23.90
CA GLU A 108 -14.81 13.33 22.85
C GLU A 108 -13.42 13.99 22.83
N GLU A 109 -12.70 13.88 21.72
CA GLU A 109 -11.68 14.88 21.38
C GLU A 109 -11.81 15.25 19.90
N LYS A 110 -12.71 16.22 19.69
CA LYS A 110 -12.61 17.34 18.73
C LYS A 110 -11.34 17.31 17.87
N LEU A 111 -11.37 16.58 16.76
CA LEU A 111 -10.36 16.70 15.72
C LEU A 111 -10.72 17.89 14.84
N GLU A 112 -9.85 18.88 14.92
CA GLU A 112 -9.90 20.16 14.24
C GLU A 112 -10.15 20.01 12.73
N GLN A 113 -11.09 20.82 12.29
CA GLN A 113 -11.51 21.07 10.92
C GLN A 113 -10.30 21.62 10.14
N ILE A 114 -9.61 20.75 9.41
CA ILE A 114 -8.60 21.18 8.44
C ILE A 114 -9.37 21.63 7.20
N GLU A 115 -9.71 22.92 7.16
CA GLU A 115 -10.14 23.64 5.95
C GLU A 115 -9.01 23.55 4.92
N GLN A 116 -9.20 22.72 3.88
CA GLN A 116 -8.37 22.72 2.68
C GLN A 116 -8.97 23.67 1.63
N PRO A 117 -8.14 24.30 0.79
CA PRO A 117 -8.57 25.40 -0.08
C PRO A 117 -9.44 24.93 -1.25
N GLU A 118 -10.47 25.75 -1.52
CA GLU A 118 -11.43 25.66 -2.62
C GLU A 118 -10.77 25.27 -3.95
N SER A 119 -11.06 24.06 -4.41
CA SER A 119 -10.81 23.67 -5.79
C SER A 119 -11.90 22.69 -6.23
N ALA A 120 -12.88 23.23 -6.98
CA ALA A 120 -13.95 22.54 -7.71
C ALA A 120 -14.33 21.19 -7.07
N GLU A 121 -15.00 21.28 -5.92
CA GLU A 121 -14.99 20.28 -4.86
C GLU A 121 -15.73 19.00 -5.24
N ARG A 122 -14.95 17.97 -5.58
CA ARG A 122 -15.45 16.58 -5.60
C ARG A 122 -16.12 16.28 -4.25
N PRO A 123 -17.26 15.57 -4.21
CA PRO A 123 -17.92 15.26 -2.96
C PRO A 123 -17.01 14.45 -2.04
N ARG A 124 -16.84 14.94 -0.81
CA ARG A 124 -16.03 14.31 0.21
C ARG A 124 -16.92 13.49 1.12
N PHE A 125 -17.00 12.19 0.85
CA PHE A 125 -17.74 11.25 1.69
C PHE A 125 -16.98 10.93 2.99
N SER A 126 -17.70 10.99 4.11
CA SER A 126 -17.28 10.40 5.38
C SER A 126 -17.52 8.89 5.34
N ALA A 127 -16.85 8.14 6.23
CA ALA A 127 -17.05 6.69 6.37
C ALA A 127 -18.53 6.36 6.63
N PRO A 128 -19.24 5.65 5.73
CA PRO A 128 -20.63 5.28 5.94
C PRO A 128 -20.77 4.26 7.08
N HIS A 129 -21.82 4.41 7.88
CA HIS A 129 -22.08 3.53 9.00
C HIS A 129 -23.38 2.77 8.77
N ARG A 130 -23.34 1.45 8.96
CA ARG A 130 -24.54 0.61 8.96
C ARG A 130 -25.07 0.52 10.39
N ARG A 131 -26.35 0.82 10.59
CA ARG A 131 -27.01 0.77 11.90
C ARG A 131 -27.64 -0.63 12.11
N ASN A 132 -27.90 -0.97 13.37
CA ASN A 132 -28.52 -2.22 13.82
C ASN A 132 -29.91 -2.52 13.20
N ASP A 133 -30.58 -1.51 12.63
CA ASP A 133 -31.85 -1.64 11.90
C ASP A 133 -31.64 -1.97 10.40
N GLY A 134 -30.40 -2.16 9.97
CA GLY A 134 -30.02 -2.47 8.59
C GLY A 134 -29.93 -1.23 7.68
N GLN A 135 -30.17 -0.02 8.19
CA GLN A 135 -30.08 1.21 7.43
C GLN A 135 -28.63 1.71 7.35
N TRP A 136 -28.28 2.34 6.23
CA TRP A 136 -27.01 3.01 6.00
C TRP A 136 -27.13 4.50 6.31
N ILE A 137 -26.15 5.03 7.04
CA ILE A 137 -25.98 6.46 7.27
C ILE A 137 -24.75 6.90 6.48
N VAL A 138 -24.96 7.74 5.48
CA VAL A 138 -23.90 8.31 4.64
C VAL A 138 -23.85 9.81 4.90
N ARG A 139 -22.66 10.34 5.18
CA ARG A 139 -22.44 11.79 5.35
C ARG A 139 -21.42 12.24 4.33
N PHE A 140 -21.66 13.37 3.67
CA PHE A 140 -20.71 13.92 2.72
C PHE A 140 -20.77 15.44 2.68
N GLU A 141 -19.65 16.04 2.30
CA GLU A 141 -19.53 17.48 2.06
C GLU A 141 -19.42 17.72 0.55
N TYR A 142 -20.18 18.68 0.04
CA TYR A 142 -20.12 19.10 -1.36
C TYR A 142 -20.43 20.59 -1.50
N SER A 143 -19.57 21.34 -2.21
CA SER A 143 -19.72 22.79 -2.40
C SER A 143 -19.86 23.56 -1.07
N GLY A 144 -19.02 23.21 -0.08
CA GLY A 144 -19.07 23.74 1.28
C GLY A 144 -20.32 23.41 2.10
N GLN A 145 -21.23 22.55 1.60
CA GLN A 145 -22.44 22.12 2.33
C GLN A 145 -22.31 20.67 2.81
N ASN A 146 -22.80 20.43 4.02
CA ASN A 146 -22.83 19.11 4.64
C ASN A 146 -24.20 18.44 4.43
N TYR A 147 -24.18 17.22 3.92
CA TYR A 147 -25.36 16.40 3.65
C TYR A 147 -25.31 15.09 4.43
N SER A 148 -26.48 14.58 4.81
CA SER A 148 -26.60 13.29 5.50
C SER A 148 -27.82 12.51 5.00
N TRP A 149 -27.57 11.33 4.46
CA TRP A 149 -28.60 10.43 3.97
C TRP A 149 -28.73 9.20 4.86
N VAL A 150 -29.98 8.76 5.07
CA VAL A 150 -30.29 7.52 5.77
C VAL A 150 -31.26 6.70 4.93
N GLY A 151 -30.89 5.47 4.60
CA GLY A 151 -31.72 4.61 3.77
C GLY A 151 -31.31 3.15 3.76
N GLN A 152 -32.11 2.31 3.10
CA GLN A 152 -31.79 0.90 2.88
C GLN A 152 -30.96 0.76 1.60
N ALA A 153 -29.88 -0.01 1.68
CA ALA A 153 -29.04 -0.33 0.53
C ALA A 153 -28.39 -1.70 0.74
N ASP A 154 -28.15 -2.42 -0.35
CA ASP A 154 -27.64 -3.78 -0.29
C ASP A 154 -26.15 -3.83 0.09
N ASN A 155 -25.40 -2.77 -0.23
CA ASN A 155 -23.98 -2.66 0.02
C ASN A 155 -23.53 -1.20 0.16
N LEU A 156 -22.30 -1.00 0.66
CA LEU A 156 -21.69 0.32 0.87
C LEU A 156 -21.71 1.19 -0.39
N LYS A 157 -21.34 0.61 -1.54
CA LYS A 157 -21.25 1.33 -2.82
C LYS A 157 -22.63 1.80 -3.26
N ASP A 158 -23.62 0.95 -3.15
CA ASP A 158 -25.02 1.25 -3.45
C ASP A 158 -25.55 2.36 -2.54
N ALA A 159 -25.26 2.32 -1.23
CA ALA A 159 -25.61 3.38 -0.29
C ALA A 159 -25.04 4.75 -0.70
N MET A 160 -23.76 4.80 -1.12
CA MET A 160 -23.12 6.04 -1.58
C MET A 160 -23.73 6.56 -2.88
N ILE A 161 -24.06 5.67 -3.83
CA ILE A 161 -24.70 6.04 -5.09
C ILE A 161 -26.11 6.59 -4.83
N GLN A 162 -26.92 5.87 -4.05
CA GLN A 162 -28.27 6.31 -3.68
C GLN A 162 -28.26 7.63 -2.92
N THR A 163 -27.28 7.83 -2.04
CA THR A 163 -27.08 9.11 -1.35
C THR A 163 -26.86 10.25 -2.34
N TRP A 164 -26.01 10.05 -3.34
CA TRP A 164 -25.75 11.07 -4.35
C TRP A 164 -27.00 11.38 -5.17
N LEU A 165 -27.70 10.35 -5.63
CA LEU A 165 -28.95 10.49 -6.39
C LEU A 165 -30.05 11.18 -5.58
N ALA A 166 -30.12 10.95 -4.26
CA ALA A 166 -31.13 11.59 -3.42
C ALA A 166 -31.03 13.13 -3.36
N TYR A 167 -29.84 13.70 -3.63
CA TYR A 167 -29.59 15.14 -3.55
C TYR A 167 -29.28 15.80 -4.90
N PHE A 168 -28.75 15.05 -5.88
CA PHE A 168 -28.20 15.60 -7.12
C PHE A 168 -28.66 14.87 -8.41
N ASP A 169 -29.75 14.10 -8.35
CA ASP A 169 -30.45 13.58 -9.54
C ASP A 169 -31.37 14.64 -10.18
#